data_AF-A0A2D6NG66-F1
#
_entry.id   AF-A0A2D6NG66-F1
#
_cell.length_a   1.000
_cell.length_b   1.000
_cell.length_c   1.000
_cell.angle_alpha   90.00
_cell.angle_beta   90.00
_cell.angle_gamma   90.00
#
_symmetry.space_group_name_H-M   'P 1'
#
loop_
_entity.id
_entity.type
_entity.pdbx_description
1 polymer ?
#
loop_
_entity_poly.entity_id
_entity_poly.type
_entity_poly.pdbx_seq_one_letter_code
_entity_poly.pdbx_strand_id
1 'polypeptide(L)'
;MKIDLLDKAKKKRFLQELNYLGELKTKALLIKTGKERIRAYTGALSNEEIWDFWRVFPVEGIGVYLGKDNTNKNGVREVRLSTDGLHFFGDQVAGAILILNEKQEEEWFFGKEVEMNSKQVEKINSDFVAVKAESSGDFIGVGKLNKDQTLLYNYLPKERRRKGEL
;
A
#
# COMPACT_ATOMS: atom_id res chain seq x y z
N MET A 1 -21.71 -6.86 -3.37
CA MET A 1 -20.57 -5.97 -3.05
C MET A 1 -20.41 -4.94 -4.17
N LYS A 2 -20.17 -3.66 -3.87
CA LYS A 2 -20.08 -2.59 -4.89
C LYS A 2 -18.69 -2.55 -5.53
N ILE A 3 -18.64 -2.43 -6.85
CA ILE A 3 -17.42 -2.09 -7.60
C ILE A 3 -17.54 -0.75 -8.30
N ASP A 4 -16.41 -0.08 -8.48
CA ASP A 4 -16.28 1.14 -9.27
C ASP A 4 -14.99 1.04 -10.09
N LEU A 5 -15.11 1.01 -11.42
CA LEU A 5 -13.96 1.05 -12.32
C LEU A 5 -13.46 2.50 -12.36
N LEU A 6 -12.20 2.71 -12.00
CA LEU A 6 -11.64 4.06 -11.94
C LEU A 6 -11.39 4.57 -13.35
N ASP A 7 -12.07 5.66 -13.69
CA ASP A 7 -11.77 6.43 -14.89
C ASP A 7 -10.35 7.05 -14.82
N LYS A 8 -9.94 7.67 -15.93
CA LYS A 8 -8.61 8.29 -16.06
C LYS A 8 -8.33 9.34 -14.97
N ALA A 9 -9.33 10.13 -14.58
CA ALA A 9 -9.17 11.19 -13.58
C ALA A 9 -9.05 10.60 -12.16
N LYS A 10 -9.91 9.65 -11.79
CA LYS A 10 -9.85 8.95 -10.50
C LYS A 10 -8.55 8.17 -10.36
N LYS A 11 -8.11 7.47 -11.41
CA LYS A 11 -6.83 6.75 -11.46
C LYS A 11 -5.66 7.70 -11.25
N LYS A 12 -5.62 8.82 -11.99
CA LYS A 12 -4.57 9.84 -11.83
C LYS A 12 -4.55 10.38 -10.39
N ARG A 13 -5.72 10.72 -9.85
CA ARG A 13 -5.87 11.23 -8.48
C ARG A 13 -5.40 10.21 -7.43
N PHE A 14 -5.64 8.91 -7.64
CA PHE A 14 -5.12 7.86 -6.75
C PHE A 14 -3.59 7.80 -6.79
N LEU A 15 -3.00 7.79 -7.99
CA LEU A 15 -1.54 7.72 -8.15
C LEU A 15 -0.83 8.98 -7.62
N GLN A 16 -1.42 10.16 -7.78
CA GLN A 16 -0.87 11.41 -7.26
C GLN A 16 -0.69 11.42 -5.73
N GLU A 17 -1.60 10.79 -4.99
CA GLU A 17 -1.49 10.68 -3.53
C GLU A 17 -0.36 9.73 -3.11
N LEU A 18 0.11 8.88 -4.02
CA LEU A 18 1.25 7.99 -3.81
C LEU A 18 2.59 8.60 -4.24
N ASN A 19 2.61 9.88 -4.66
CA ASN A 19 3.83 10.54 -5.12
C ASN A 19 4.96 10.59 -4.08
N TYR A 20 4.66 10.39 -2.80
CA TYR A 20 5.69 10.23 -1.76
C TYR A 20 6.61 9.04 -2.05
N LEU A 21 6.14 8.03 -2.78
CA LEU A 21 6.92 6.87 -3.23
C LEU A 21 7.66 7.11 -4.55
N GLY A 22 7.44 8.25 -5.21
CA GLY A 22 7.91 8.53 -6.56
C GLY A 22 6.78 8.59 -7.60
N GLU A 23 7.14 8.77 -8.87
CA GLU A 23 6.18 8.89 -9.97
C GLU A 23 5.64 7.52 -10.45
N LEU A 24 4.69 6.97 -9.70
CA LEU A 24 4.12 5.66 -10.03
C LEU A 24 3.22 5.70 -11.28
N LYS A 25 3.47 4.78 -12.22
CA LYS A 25 2.72 4.65 -13.49
C LYS A 25 2.33 3.20 -13.71
N THR A 26 1.11 3.00 -14.23
CA THR A 26 0.63 1.66 -14.60
C THR A 26 -0.38 1.72 -15.74
N LYS A 27 -0.34 0.71 -16.62
CA LYS A 27 -1.36 0.49 -17.66
C LYS A 27 -2.56 -0.31 -17.13
N ALA A 28 -2.44 -0.93 -15.95
CA ALA A 28 -3.51 -1.73 -15.35
C ALA A 28 -4.80 -0.93 -15.17
N LEU A 29 -5.95 -1.60 -15.35
CA LEU A 29 -7.23 -1.08 -14.94
C LEU A 29 -7.28 -1.06 -13.41
N LEU A 30 -7.66 0.08 -12.83
CA LEU A 30 -7.84 0.18 -11.38
C LEU A 30 -9.31 0.02 -11.03
N ILE A 31 -9.61 -0.88 -10.11
CA ILE A 31 -10.97 -1.25 -9.73
C ILE A 31 -11.09 -1.07 -8.23
N LYS A 32 -12.00 -0.21 -7.80
CA LYS A 32 -12.35 -0.05 -6.40
C LYS A 32 -13.39 -1.10 -6.02
N THR A 33 -13.07 -1.89 -5.01
CA THR A 33 -13.95 -2.91 -4.41
C THR A 33 -14.35 -2.49 -3.00
N GLY A 34 -15.65 -2.45 -2.73
CA GLY A 34 -16.17 -1.97 -1.45
C GLY A 34 -15.91 -0.47 -1.23
N LYS A 35 -15.62 -0.07 0.02
CA LYS A 35 -15.47 1.34 0.39
C LYS A 35 -14.08 1.93 0.08
N GLU A 36 -13.05 1.10 0.05
CA GLU A 36 -11.66 1.58 0.18
C GLU A 36 -10.62 0.80 -0.62
N ARG A 37 -10.87 -0.44 -1.02
CA ARG A 37 -9.83 -1.30 -1.60
C ARG A 37 -9.69 -1.02 -3.08
N ILE A 38 -8.48 -0.69 -3.53
CA ILE A 38 -8.13 -0.54 -4.94
C ILE A 38 -7.40 -1.80 -5.39
N ARG A 39 -7.82 -2.36 -6.53
CA ARG A 39 -7.21 -3.51 -7.18
C ARG A 39 -6.69 -3.14 -8.55
N ALA A 40 -5.58 -3.75 -8.96
CA ALA A 40 -5.03 -3.63 -10.30
C ALA A 40 -5.33 -4.89 -11.12
N TYR A 41 -5.93 -4.70 -12.29
CA TYR A 41 -6.26 -5.75 -13.24
C TYR A 41 -5.52 -5.53 -14.57
N THR A 42 -4.88 -6.58 -15.06
CA THR A 42 -4.09 -6.59 -16.31
C THR A 42 -4.54 -7.68 -17.28
N GLY A 43 -5.68 -8.31 -17.03
CA GLY A 43 -6.21 -9.36 -17.91
C GLY A 43 -6.90 -8.80 -19.15
N ALA A 44 -7.46 -9.70 -19.96
CA ALA A 44 -8.00 -9.39 -21.28
C ALA A 44 -9.47 -8.94 -21.29
N LEU A 45 -10.20 -9.06 -20.17
CA LEU A 45 -11.61 -8.68 -20.13
C LEU A 45 -11.76 -7.17 -20.30
N SER A 46 -12.65 -6.79 -21.19
CA SER A 46 -13.13 -5.42 -21.35
C SER A 46 -13.91 -4.95 -20.12
N ASN A 47 -14.14 -3.65 -20.02
CA ASN A 47 -14.94 -3.08 -18.94
C ASN A 47 -16.36 -3.67 -18.92
N GLU A 48 -16.97 -3.91 -20.09
CA GLU A 48 -18.31 -4.48 -20.21
C GLU A 48 -18.33 -5.93 -19.72
N GLU A 49 -17.38 -6.76 -20.15
CA GLU A 49 -17.27 -8.14 -19.70
C GLU A 49 -17.03 -8.24 -18.18
N ILE A 50 -16.23 -7.33 -17.60
CA ILE A 50 -16.06 -7.26 -16.14
C ILE A 50 -17.39 -6.97 -15.45
N TRP A 51 -18.20 -6.06 -15.98
CA TRP A 51 -19.51 -5.74 -15.43
C TRP A 51 -20.51 -6.89 -15.56
N ASP A 52 -20.54 -7.56 -16.71
CA ASP A 52 -21.42 -8.69 -16.95
C ASP A 52 -21.07 -9.87 -16.04
N PHE A 53 -19.78 -10.16 -15.91
CA PHE A 53 -19.30 -11.18 -14.97
C PHE A 53 -19.72 -10.86 -13.53
N TRP A 54 -19.63 -9.59 -13.13
CA TRP A 54 -20.01 -9.15 -11.78
C TRP A 54 -21.52 -9.18 -11.49
N ARG A 55 -22.36 -9.03 -12.52
CA ARG A 55 -23.83 -9.10 -12.38
C ARG A 55 -24.31 -10.53 -12.21
N VAL A 56 -23.63 -11.49 -12.85
CA VAL A 56 -24.01 -12.90 -12.85
C VAL A 56 -23.39 -13.63 -11.67
N PHE A 57 -22.14 -13.32 -11.31
CA PHE A 57 -21.40 -14.05 -10.29
C PHE A 57 -21.16 -13.21 -9.03
N PRO A 58 -21.25 -13.80 -7.82
CA PRO A 58 -20.91 -13.13 -6.57
C PRO A 58 -19.38 -13.06 -6.38
N VAL A 59 -18.71 -12.24 -7.19
CA VAL A 59 -17.24 -12.10 -7.16
C VAL A 59 -16.80 -11.21 -6.01
N GLU A 60 -15.76 -11.61 -5.27
CA GLU A 60 -15.17 -10.84 -4.16
C GLU A 60 -14.06 -9.86 -4.58
N GLY A 61 -13.65 -9.90 -5.83
CA GLY A 61 -12.67 -9.00 -6.41
C GLY A 61 -12.01 -9.60 -7.62
N ILE A 62 -11.46 -8.73 -8.46
CA ILE A 62 -10.68 -9.10 -9.63
C ILE A 62 -9.34 -8.36 -9.59
N GLY A 63 -8.26 -9.06 -9.90
CA GLY A 63 -6.90 -8.52 -9.86
C GLY A 63 -6.28 -8.45 -8.47
N VAL A 64 -5.04 -7.94 -8.44
CA VAL A 64 -4.19 -7.86 -7.26
C VAL A 64 -4.61 -6.69 -6.38
N TYR A 65 -4.62 -6.88 -5.06
CA TYR A 65 -4.90 -5.80 -4.13
C TYR A 65 -3.76 -4.79 -4.13
N LEU A 66 -3.99 -3.62 -4.73
CA LEU A 66 -2.95 -2.60 -4.92
C LEU A 66 -2.79 -1.72 -3.69
N GLY A 67 -3.88 -1.40 -3.02
CA GLY A 67 -3.82 -0.48 -1.89
C GLY A 67 -5.18 0.00 -1.43
N LYS A 68 -5.13 0.96 -0.52
CA LYS A 68 -6.30 1.48 0.16
C LYS A 68 -6.42 2.98 -0.11
N ASP A 69 -7.61 3.39 -0.49
CA ASP A 69 -8.02 4.78 -0.65
C ASP A 69 -9.19 5.04 0.30
N ASN A 70 -8.89 5.62 1.46
CA ASN A 70 -9.85 5.82 2.54
C ASN A 70 -9.88 7.28 2.99
N THR A 71 -10.95 7.66 3.68
CA THR A 71 -11.04 8.93 4.39
C THR A 71 -11.14 8.64 5.88
N ASN A 72 -10.29 9.24 6.69
CA ASN A 72 -10.33 9.06 8.13
C ASN A 72 -11.50 9.84 8.76
N LYS A 73 -11.71 9.67 10.07
CA LYS A 73 -12.82 10.32 10.81
C LYS A 73 -12.81 11.85 10.75
N ASN A 74 -11.64 12.44 10.48
CA ASN A 74 -11.45 13.89 10.38
C ASN A 74 -11.63 14.41 8.95
N GLY A 75 -12.10 13.57 8.01
CA GLY A 75 -12.27 13.95 6.61
C GLY A 75 -10.98 13.96 5.79
N VAL A 76 -9.84 13.58 6.38
CA VAL A 76 -8.55 13.54 5.67
C VAL A 76 -8.45 12.26 4.86
N ARG A 77 -8.16 12.39 3.57
CA ARG A 77 -7.94 11.25 2.67
C ARG A 77 -6.57 10.64 2.95
N GLU A 78 -6.53 9.33 3.13
CA GLU A 78 -5.33 8.55 3.34
C GLU A 78 -5.24 7.47 2.26
N VAL A 79 -4.22 7.61 1.42
CA VAL A 79 -3.94 6.66 0.33
C VAL A 79 -2.60 5.98 0.59
N ARG A 80 -2.60 4.64 0.52
CA ARG A 80 -1.39 3.84 0.66
C ARG A 80 -1.43 2.59 -0.20
N LEU A 81 -0.27 2.09 -0.55
CA LEU A 81 -0.13 0.75 -1.13
C LEU A 81 -0.37 -0.34 -0.08
N SER A 82 -0.80 -1.49 -0.55
CA SER A 82 -0.67 -2.75 0.19
C SER A 82 0.75 -3.29 0.02
N THR A 83 1.12 -4.35 0.75
CA THR A 83 2.38 -5.06 0.48
C THR A 83 2.44 -5.56 -0.96
N ASP A 84 1.37 -6.14 -1.50
CA ASP A 84 1.35 -6.62 -2.89
C ASP A 84 1.44 -5.47 -3.90
N GLY A 85 0.82 -4.33 -3.61
CA GLY A 85 0.90 -3.14 -4.45
C GLY A 85 2.28 -2.49 -4.42
N LEU A 86 2.98 -2.58 -3.29
CA LEU A 86 4.36 -2.14 -3.18
C LEU A 86 5.27 -2.98 -4.08
N HIS A 87 5.12 -4.31 -4.08
CA HIS A 87 5.84 -5.17 -5.03
C HIS A 87 5.42 -4.94 -6.48
N PHE A 88 4.12 -4.69 -6.74
CA PHE A 88 3.63 -4.35 -8.08
C PHE A 88 4.33 -3.11 -8.67
N PHE A 89 4.71 -2.14 -7.83
CA PHE A 89 5.43 -0.94 -8.22
C PHE A 89 6.92 -0.96 -7.90
N GLY A 90 7.49 -2.09 -7.45
CA GLY A 90 8.79 -2.15 -6.79
C GLY A 90 9.91 -1.35 -7.49
N ASP A 91 10.03 -1.51 -8.81
CA ASP A 91 11.07 -0.84 -9.62
C ASP A 91 10.87 0.69 -9.77
N GLN A 92 9.68 1.19 -9.44
CA GLN A 92 9.31 2.61 -9.52
C GLN A 92 9.34 3.30 -8.15
N VAL A 93 9.49 2.55 -7.05
CA VAL A 93 9.51 3.10 -5.70
C VAL A 93 10.90 3.66 -5.41
N ALA A 94 10.99 4.98 -5.36
CA ALA A 94 12.24 5.73 -5.17
C ALA A 94 12.16 6.79 -4.06
N GLY A 95 10.96 7.05 -3.52
CA GLY A 95 10.72 8.05 -2.48
C GLY A 95 10.23 7.44 -1.17
N ALA A 96 10.48 8.15 -0.06
CA ALA A 96 9.98 7.82 1.27
C ALA A 96 10.20 6.35 1.69
N ILE A 97 11.45 5.88 1.59
CA ILE A 97 11.85 4.52 1.94
C ILE A 97 12.58 4.54 3.28
N LEU A 98 12.12 3.73 4.23
CA LEU A 98 12.85 3.43 5.46
C LEU A 98 13.49 2.04 5.35
N ILE A 99 14.75 1.96 5.76
CA ILE A 99 15.50 0.72 5.86
C ILE A 99 15.57 0.36 7.35
N LEU A 100 15.04 -0.81 7.68
CA LEU A 100 15.05 -1.36 9.04
C LEU A 100 16.28 -2.23 9.21
N ASN A 101 16.96 -2.09 10.35
CA ASN A 101 18.00 -3.04 10.74
C ASN A 101 17.40 -4.36 11.23
N GLU A 102 18.23 -5.37 11.47
CA GLU A 102 17.80 -6.72 11.87
C GLU A 102 16.83 -6.74 13.06
N LYS A 103 17.10 -5.96 14.12
CA LYS A 103 16.21 -5.88 15.29
C LYS A 103 14.85 -5.26 14.92
N GLN A 104 14.87 -4.17 14.17
CA GLN A 104 13.67 -3.47 13.72
C GLN A 104 12.85 -4.33 12.74
N GLU A 105 13.52 -5.09 11.86
CA GLU A 105 12.89 -6.06 10.98
C GLU A 105 12.15 -7.14 11.77
N GLU A 106 12.78 -7.65 12.82
CA GLU A 106 12.16 -8.67 13.67
C GLU A 106 10.89 -8.12 14.34
N GLU A 107 10.98 -6.95 14.97
CA GLU A 107 9.83 -6.23 15.54
C GLU A 107 8.72 -6.01 14.49
N TRP A 108 9.11 -5.63 13.27
CA TRP A 108 8.19 -5.45 12.15
C TRP A 108 7.43 -6.73 11.80
N PHE A 109 8.13 -7.87 11.69
CA PHE A 109 7.52 -9.15 11.36
C PHE A 109 6.67 -9.73 12.48
N PHE A 110 6.88 -9.34 13.74
CA PHE A 110 5.96 -9.62 14.84
C PHE A 110 4.76 -8.66 14.89
N GLY A 111 4.71 -7.67 13.99
CA GLY A 111 3.63 -6.68 13.94
C GLY A 111 3.71 -5.61 15.01
N LYS A 112 4.88 -5.43 15.63
CA LYS A 112 5.15 -4.36 16.60
C LYS A 112 5.40 -3.05 15.87
N GLU A 113 5.13 -1.95 16.57
CA GLU A 113 5.58 -0.62 16.17
C GLU A 113 7.09 -0.55 16.35
N VAL A 114 7.76 0.20 15.48
CA VAL A 114 9.22 0.22 15.43
C VAL A 114 9.72 1.62 15.78
N GLU A 115 10.65 1.71 16.74
CA GLU A 115 11.27 2.98 17.12
C GLU A 115 12.21 3.48 16.04
N MET A 116 12.07 4.76 15.68
CA MET A 116 12.86 5.43 14.65
C MET A 116 13.83 6.41 15.28
N ASN A 117 15.06 6.43 14.78
CA ASN A 117 16.02 7.48 15.12
C ASN A 117 15.99 8.62 14.11
N SER A 118 16.46 9.80 14.53
CA SER A 118 16.42 11.03 13.73
C SER A 118 17.13 10.91 12.38
N LYS A 119 18.19 10.08 12.28
CA LYS A 119 18.92 9.88 11.02
C LYS A 119 18.11 9.06 10.01
N GLN A 120 17.31 8.09 10.46
CA GLN A 120 16.45 7.28 9.59
C GLN A 120 15.34 8.12 8.95
N VAL A 121 14.81 9.11 9.67
CA VAL A 121 13.65 9.90 9.22
C VAL A 121 14.02 11.27 8.64
N GLU A 122 15.27 11.70 8.71
CA GLU A 122 15.75 13.03 8.30
C GLU A 122 15.27 13.47 6.89
N LYS A 123 15.17 12.52 5.96
CA LYS A 123 14.79 12.77 4.56
C LYS A 123 13.35 12.38 4.23
N ILE A 124 12.54 12.06 5.24
CA ILE A 124 11.15 11.62 5.07
C ILE A 124 10.20 12.80 5.31
N ASN A 125 9.54 13.23 4.22
CA ASN A 125 8.55 14.32 4.25
C ASN A 125 7.12 13.79 3.97
N SER A 126 6.81 12.60 4.48
CA SER A 126 5.50 11.97 4.30
C SER A 126 5.12 11.15 5.52
N ASP A 127 3.81 11.09 5.79
CA ASP A 127 3.27 10.25 6.85
C ASP A 127 3.46 8.77 6.54
N PHE A 128 3.16 8.36 5.30
CA PHE A 128 3.35 6.98 4.86
C PHE A 128 4.73 6.79 4.23
N VAL A 129 5.29 5.61 4.41
CA VAL A 129 6.61 5.22 3.92
C VAL A 129 6.61 3.78 3.43
N ALA A 130 7.41 3.48 2.42
CA ALA A 130 7.78 2.11 2.10
C ALA A 130 8.85 1.62 3.09
N VAL A 131 8.80 0.34 3.42
CA VAL A 131 9.70 -0.28 4.40
C VAL A 131 10.50 -1.37 3.70
N LYS A 132 11.82 -1.32 3.87
CA LYS A 132 12.76 -2.33 3.38
C LYS A 132 13.48 -3.02 4.54
N ALA A 133 13.79 -4.29 4.34
CA ALA A 133 14.76 -5.00 5.14
C ALA A 133 16.18 -4.59 4.71
N GLU A 134 17.04 -4.26 5.66
CA GLU A 134 18.48 -4.14 5.42
C GLU A 134 19.08 -5.49 5.02
N SER A 135 18.61 -6.57 5.64
CA SER A 135 19.15 -7.92 5.46
C SER A 135 19.03 -8.44 4.02
N SER A 136 17.88 -8.22 3.37
CA SER A 136 17.63 -8.69 2.00
C SER A 136 17.55 -7.60 0.94
N GLY A 137 17.38 -6.34 1.35
CA GLY A 137 17.09 -5.22 0.45
C GLY A 137 15.66 -5.21 -0.11
N ASP A 138 14.83 -6.16 0.28
CA ASP A 138 13.45 -6.31 -0.19
C ASP A 138 12.49 -5.36 0.51
N PHE A 139 11.44 -4.99 -0.22
CA PHE A 139 10.29 -4.32 0.38
C PHE A 139 9.50 -5.31 1.26
N ILE A 140 9.31 -4.96 2.53
CA ILE A 140 8.62 -5.79 3.53
C ILE A 140 7.28 -5.20 3.98
N GLY A 141 6.94 -4.00 3.51
CA GLY A 141 5.62 -3.42 3.74
C GLY A 141 5.58 -1.91 3.60
N VAL A 142 4.47 -1.34 4.08
CA VAL A 142 4.24 0.09 4.19
C VAL A 142 4.03 0.38 5.68
N GLY A 143 4.52 1.52 6.16
CA GLY A 143 4.29 1.99 7.52
C GLY A 143 3.78 3.43 7.54
N LYS A 144 3.32 3.88 8.71
CA LYS A 144 2.97 5.30 8.93
C LYS A 144 3.80 5.85 10.08
N LEU A 145 4.52 6.94 9.88
CA LEU A 145 5.18 7.66 10.96
C LEU A 145 4.17 8.38 11.84
N ASN A 146 4.44 8.45 13.14
CA ASN A 146 3.74 9.36 14.03
C ASN A 146 4.12 10.82 13.73
N LYS A 147 3.42 11.77 14.36
CA LYS A 147 3.66 13.21 14.15
C LYS A 147 5.08 13.64 14.49
N ASP A 148 5.68 13.03 15.50
CA ASP A 148 7.02 13.35 15.98
C ASP A 148 8.13 12.56 15.24
N GLN A 149 7.74 11.72 14.27
CA GLN A 149 8.63 10.86 13.48
C GLN A 149 9.56 9.94 14.30
N THR A 150 9.16 9.60 15.52
CA THR A 150 9.90 8.73 16.45
C THR A 150 9.41 7.29 16.43
N LEU A 151 8.23 7.04 15.85
CA LEU A 151 7.59 5.74 15.86
C LEU A 151 6.97 5.42 14.50
N LEU A 152 7.26 4.22 14.00
CA LEU A 152 6.70 3.70 12.77
C LEU A 152 5.57 2.72 13.09
N TYR A 153 4.34 3.12 12.80
CA TYR A 153 3.16 2.26 12.89
C TYR A 153 3.20 1.17 11.83
N ASN A 154 2.98 -0.05 12.29
CA ASN A 154 3.07 -1.26 11.49
C ASN A 154 1.75 -1.54 10.74
N TYR A 155 1.84 -1.62 9.41
CA TYR A 155 0.71 -2.00 8.54
C TYR A 155 0.92 -3.36 7.86
N LEU A 156 1.85 -4.19 8.35
CA LEU A 156 1.99 -5.58 7.91
C LEU A 156 0.69 -6.35 8.25
N PRO A 157 0.05 -7.00 7.26
CA PRO A 157 -1.17 -7.76 7.49
C PRO A 157 -0.99 -8.82 8.58
N LYS A 158 -2.03 -9.08 9.39
CA LYS A 158 -1.93 -9.98 10.56
C LYS A 158 -1.53 -11.39 10.16
N GLU A 159 -1.99 -11.83 9.00
CA GLU A 159 -1.70 -13.12 8.38
C GLU A 159 -0.24 -13.27 7.92
N ARG A 160 0.49 -12.16 7.73
CA ARG A 160 1.92 -12.16 7.36
C ARG A 160 2.87 -12.02 8.55
N ARG A 161 2.32 -11.91 9.76
CA ARG A 161 3.11 -11.77 10.98
C ARG A 161 3.59 -13.13 11.46
N ARG A 162 4.80 -13.18 12.01
CA ARG A 162 5.33 -14.36 12.69
C ARG A 162 4.50 -14.63 13.96
N LYS A 163 4.20 -15.90 14.23
CA LYS A 163 3.54 -16.33 15.46
C LYS A 163 4.62 -16.79 16.44
N GLY A 164 4.66 -16.20 17.64
CA GLY A 164 5.63 -16.52 18.68
C GLY A 164 5.89 -15.34 19.60
N GLU A 165 6.69 -15.57 20.64
CA GLU A 165 7.31 -14.51 21.44
C GLU A 165 8.71 -14.21 20.88
N LEU A 166 9.16 -12.97 21.11
CA LEU A 166 10.52 -12.48 20.84
C LEU A 166 11.45 -12.93 21.95
#